data_AF-A0A3S4HHQ0-F1
#
_entry.id   AF-A0A3S4HHQ0-F1
#
_cell.length_a   1.000
_cell.length_b   1.000
_cell.length_c   1.000
_cell.angle_alpha   90.00
_cell.angle_beta   90.00
_cell.angle_gamma   90.00
#
_symmetry.space_group_name_H-M   'P 1'
#
loop_
_entity.id
_entity.type
_entity.pdbx_description
1 polymer ?
#
loop_
_entity_poly.entity_id
_entity_poly.type
_entity_poly.pdbx_seq_one_letter_code
_entity_poly.pdbx_strand_id
1 'polypeptide(L)'
;MDHRLYYRANRLVNEWMTRSGQAPGADDDRVRLVYAAGSCAAQVNEGGNGSVAALMGTDGKGSIVSQVEGGQAKHYAYTPYGHQSSP
;
A
#
# COMPACT_ATOMS: atom_id res chain seq x y z
N MET A 1 7.66 -4.88 4.25
CA MET A 1 7.22 -3.49 4.06
C MET A 1 5.80 -3.42 4.58
N ASP A 2 5.43 -2.33 5.24
CA ASP A 2 4.12 -2.19 5.88
C ASP A 2 3.31 -1.07 5.21
N HIS A 3 1.99 -1.25 5.20
CA HIS A 3 1.04 -0.35 4.58
C HIS A 3 0.17 0.26 5.67
N ARG A 4 -0.07 1.57 5.58
CA ARG A 4 -0.93 2.31 6.51
C ARG A 4 -2.11 2.90 5.76
N LEU A 5 -3.28 2.75 6.36
CA LEU A 5 -4.48 3.46 5.95
C LEU A 5 -4.81 4.49 7.04
N TYR A 6 -5.13 5.72 6.66
CA TYR A 6 -5.60 6.73 7.62
C TYR A 6 -6.52 7.76 6.97
N TYR A 7 -7.29 8.47 7.79
CA TYR A 7 -8.11 9.58 7.33
C TYR A 7 -7.28 10.85 7.14
N ARG A 8 -7.40 11.46 5.97
CA ARG A 8 -6.89 12.82 5.69
C ARG A 8 -7.92 13.57 4.87
N ALA A 9 -8.35 14.74 5.34
CA ALA A 9 -9.33 15.59 4.66
C ALA A 9 -10.60 14.82 4.22
N ASN A 10 -11.22 14.09 5.16
CA ASN A 10 -12.45 13.32 4.95
C ASN A 10 -12.38 12.16 3.95
N ARG A 11 -11.17 11.70 3.59
CA ARG A 11 -10.97 10.49 2.78
C ARG A 11 -9.97 9.55 3.43
N LEU A 12 -10.16 8.25 3.19
CA LEU A 12 -9.14 7.24 3.47
C LEU A 12 -8.00 7.41 2.47
N VAL A 13 -6.77 7.46 2.97
CA VAL A 13 -5.56 7.60 2.17
C VAL A 13 -4.67 6.39 2.46
N ASN A 14 -4.31 5.68 1.39
CA ASN A 14 -3.30 4.64 1.41
C ASN A 14 -1.92 5.30 1.45
N GLU A 15 -1.10 4.94 2.43
CA GLU A 15 0.28 5.40 2.57
C GLU A 15 1.18 4.19 2.80
N TRP A 16 2.30 4.15 2.06
CA TRP A 16 3.32 3.15 2.31
C TRP A 16 4.20 3.57 3.45
N MET A 17 4.64 2.60 4.22
CA MET A 17 5.61 2.78 5.27
C MET A 17 6.87 2.00 4.91
N THR A 18 8.01 2.67 5.02
CA THR A 18 9.31 2.04 4.96
C THR A 18 9.45 1.00 6.08
N ARG A 19 10.49 0.15 6.04
CA ARG A 19 10.71 -0.86 7.10
C ARG A 19 10.88 -0.27 8.50
N SER A 20 11.23 1.01 8.62
CA SER A 20 11.31 1.72 9.90
C SER A 20 9.95 2.25 10.39
N GLY A 21 8.86 1.98 9.67
CA GLY A 21 7.53 2.45 10.01
C GLY A 21 7.37 3.96 9.82
N GLN A 22 8.13 4.56 8.91
CA GLN A 22 8.02 5.98 8.53
C GLN A 22 7.52 6.10 7.09
N ALA A 23 6.77 7.16 6.80
CA ALA A 23 6.39 7.48 5.43
C ALA A 23 7.67 7.71 4.59
N PRO A 24 7.71 7.23 3.33
CA PRO A 24 8.82 7.49 2.43
C PRO A 24 9.00 9.01 2.22
N GLY A 25 10.25 9.45 2.21
CA GLY A 25 10.62 10.83 1.91
C GLY A 25 10.38 11.17 0.43
N ALA A 26 10.46 12.45 0.09
CA ALA A 26 10.28 12.91 -1.30
C ALA A 26 11.31 12.32 -2.27
N ASP A 27 12.49 11.93 -1.78
CA ASP A 27 13.58 11.31 -2.55
C ASP A 27 13.60 9.77 -2.39
N ASP A 28 12.58 9.17 -1.78
CA ASP A 28 12.46 7.71 -1.64
C ASP A 28 11.74 7.13 -2.86
N ASP A 29 12.43 7.17 -3.99
CA ASP A 29 11.96 6.69 -5.31
C ASP A 29 11.78 5.17 -5.37
N ARG A 30 12.08 4.47 -4.26
CA ARG A 30 12.11 3.02 -4.18
C ARG A 30 10.72 2.40 -4.17
N VAL A 31 9.66 3.16 -3.90
CA VAL A 31 8.30 2.64 -3.81
C VAL A 31 7.32 3.56 -4.52
N ARG A 32 6.68 3.05 -5.58
CA ARG A 32 5.66 3.77 -6.34
C ARG A 32 4.33 3.04 -6.34
N LEU A 33 3.25 3.77 -6.09
CA LEU A 33 1.90 3.27 -6.35
C LEU A 33 1.45 3.54 -7.77
N VAL A 34 0.87 2.52 -8.40
CA VAL A 34 0.26 2.61 -9.72
C VAL A 34 -1.25 2.52 -9.56
N TYR A 35 -1.94 3.53 -10.09
CA TYR A 35 -3.39 3.66 -10.04
C TYR A 35 -3.99 3.39 -11.42
N ALA A 36 -5.06 2.59 -11.47
CA ALA A 36 -5.85 2.33 -12.66
C ALA A 36 -7.35 2.34 -12.28
N ALA A 37 -8.19 2.92 -13.13
CA ALA A 37 -9.63 3.03 -12.90
C ALA A 37 -10.01 3.61 -11.52
N GLY A 38 -9.22 4.56 -11.00
CA GLY A 38 -9.45 5.21 -9.71
C GLY A 38 -9.06 4.40 -8.47
N SER A 39 -8.48 3.21 -8.63
CA SER A 39 -8.02 2.37 -7.53
C SER A 39 -6.53 2.01 -7.68
N CYS A 40 -5.89 1.66 -6.57
CA CYS A 40 -4.51 1.19 -6.60
C CYS A 40 -4.45 -0.22 -7.19
N ALA A 41 -3.76 -0.39 -8.31
CA ALA A 41 -3.65 -1.66 -9.02
C ALA A 41 -2.34 -2.39 -8.69
N ALA A 42 -1.26 -1.65 -8.44
CA ALA A 42 0.03 -2.23 -8.14
C ALA A 42 0.90 -1.30 -7.28
N GLN A 43 1.88 -1.89 -6.61
CA GLN A 43 3.04 -1.23 -6.03
C GLN A 43 4.26 -1.71 -6.79
N VAL A 44 5.12 -0.78 -7.18
CA VAL A 44 6.41 -1.06 -7.80
C VAL A 44 7.49 -0.71 -6.79
N ASN A 45 8.32 -1.69 -6.45
CA ASN A 45 9.48 -1.53 -5.58
C ASN A 45 10.75 -1.55 -6.43
N GLU A 46 11.44 -0.42 -6.50
CA GLU A 46 12.73 -0.31 -7.19
C GLU A 46 13.86 -0.55 -6.20
N GLY A 47 14.61 -1.64 -6.41
CA GLY A 47 15.82 -1.98 -5.65
C GLY A 47 17.03 -2.07 -6.56
N GLY A 48 18.24 -2.05 -5.97
CA GLY A 48 19.51 -2.11 -6.72
C GLY A 48 19.70 -3.35 -7.60
N ASN A 49 18.87 -4.39 -7.44
CA ASN A 49 18.87 -5.61 -8.25
C ASN A 49 17.67 -5.73 -9.21
N GLY A 50 16.87 -4.68 -9.38
CA GLY A 50 15.72 -4.65 -10.29
C GLY A 50 14.43 -4.15 -9.64
N SER A 51 13.38 -4.09 -10.46
CA SER A 51 12.05 -3.65 -10.07
C SER A 51 11.16 -4.87 -9.77
N VAL A 52 10.55 -4.89 -8.58
CA VAL A 52 9.58 -5.92 -8.19
C VAL A 52 8.20 -5.28 -8.13
N ALA A 53 7.25 -5.85 -8.87
CA ALA A 53 5.85 -5.41 -8.86
C ALA A 53 5.01 -6.34 -7.98
N ALA A 54 4.25 -5.74 -7.07
CA ALA A 54 3.23 -6.41 -6.28
C ALA A 54 1.84 -5.96 -6.74
N LEU A 55 0.93 -6.91 -6.96
CA LEU A 55 -0.47 -6.61 -7.30
C LEU A 55 -1.24 -6.23 -6.04
N MET A 56 -2.12 -5.24 -6.17
CA MET A 56 -2.94 -4.74 -5.06
C MET A 56 -4.40 -5.15 -5.23
N GLY A 57 -5.01 -5.61 -4.16
CA GLY A 57 -6.46 -5.74 -4.06
C GLY A 57 -7.03 -4.56 -3.27
N THR A 58 -8.03 -3.89 -3.83
CA THR A 58 -8.71 -2.77 -3.18
C THR A 58 -10.19 -3.06 -2.92
N ASP A 59 -10.74 -2.48 -1.85
CA ASP A 59 -12.18 -2.49 -1.59
C ASP A 59 -12.93 -1.44 -2.45
N GLY A 60 -14.26 -1.37 -2.30
CA GLY A 60 -15.10 -0.39 -3.01
C GLY A 60 -14.86 1.07 -2.63
N LYS A 61 -14.01 1.36 -1.64
CA LYS A 61 -13.58 2.70 -1.23
C LYS A 61 -12.15 3.01 -1.69
N GLY A 62 -11.49 2.08 -2.38
CA GLY A 62 -10.10 2.22 -2.84
C GLY A 62 -9.06 1.92 -1.76
N SER A 63 -9.44 1.36 -0.61
CA SER A 63 -8.51 0.94 0.45
C SER A 63 -7.78 -0.32 0.02
N ILE A 64 -6.44 -0.37 0.16
CA ILE A 64 -5.67 -1.58 -0.13
C ILE A 64 -5.93 -2.63 0.96
N VAL A 65 -6.52 -3.76 0.60
CA VAL A 65 -6.88 -4.87 1.52
C VAL A 65 -6.08 -6.14 1.28
N SER A 66 -5.36 -6.22 0.16
CA SER A 66 -4.39 -7.29 -0.08
C SER A 66 -3.24 -6.86 -0.98
N GLN A 67 -2.12 -7.55 -0.83
CA GLN A 67 -0.92 -7.42 -1.64
C GLN A 67 -0.46 -8.82 -2.06
N VAL A 68 -0.14 -9.01 -3.34
CA VAL A 68 0.46 -10.27 -3.84
C VAL A 68 1.82 -9.99 -4.45
N GLU A 69 2.86 -10.62 -3.92
CA GLU A 69 4.25 -10.50 -4.38
C GLU A 69 4.91 -11.89 -4.34
N GLY A 70 5.60 -12.28 -5.42
CA GLY A 70 6.35 -13.55 -5.44
C GLY A 70 5.52 -14.80 -5.14
N GLY A 71 4.22 -14.79 -5.48
CA GLY A 71 3.29 -15.89 -5.19
C GLY A 71 2.79 -15.96 -3.75
N GLN A 72 3.18 -15.01 -2.89
CA GLN A 72 2.69 -14.89 -1.52
C GLN A 72 1.66 -13.77 -1.43
N ALA A 73 0.57 -14.01 -0.68
CA ALA A 73 -0.47 -13.02 -0.43
C ALA A 73 -0.38 -12.50 1.01
N LYS A 74 -0.33 -11.18 1.18
CA LYS A 74 -0.51 -10.48 2.46
C LYS A 74 -1.90 -9.85 2.46
N HIS A 75 -2.65 -10.05 3.53
CA HIS A 75 -3.96 -9.46 3.74
C HIS A 75 -3.90 -8.38 4.81
N TYR A 76 -4.70 -7.34 4.62
CA TYR A 76 -4.84 -6.24 5.56
C TYR A 76 -6.28 -6.13 6.01
N ALA A 77 -6.47 -5.96 7.32
CA ALA A 77 -7.76 -5.67 7.91
C ALA A 77 -7.73 -4.28 8.54
N TYR A 78 -8.83 -3.54 8.37
CA TYR A 78 -8.97 -2.20 8.91
C TYR A 78 -10.31 -2.07 9.63
N THR A 79 -10.33 -1.28 10.70
CA THR A 79 -11.58 -0.78 11.26
C THR A 79 -12.28 0.13 10.25
N PRO A 80 -13.58 0.44 10.43
CA PRO A 80 -14.29 1.40 9.57
C PRO A 80 -13.62 2.79 9.49
N TYR A 81 -12.78 3.11 10.47
CA TYR A 81 -12.04 4.36 10.58
C TYR A 81 -10.60 4.27 10.06
N GLY A 82 -10.24 3.18 9.37
CA GLY A 82 -8.95 3.01 8.72
C GLY A 82 -7.81 2.58 9.65
N HIS A 83 -8.06 2.30 10.92
CA HIS A 83 -7.02 1.74 11.78
C HIS A 83 -6.75 0.29 11.40
N GLN A 84 -5.49 -0.06 11.15
CA GLN A 84 -5.12 -1.45 10.90
C GLN A 84 -5.46 -2.28 12.13
N SER A 85 -6.34 -3.27 11.95
CA SER A 85 -6.61 -4.28 12.94
C SER A 85 -5.71 -5.48 12.65
N SER A 86 -5.08 -6.04 13.67
CA SER A 86 -4.54 -7.39 13.53
C SER A 86 -5.68 -8.37 13.22
N PRO A 87 -5.44 -9.39 12.38
CA PRO A 87 -6.32 -10.55 12.33
C PRO A 87 -6.50 -11.18 13.71
#